data_AF-A0A8S9JNY9-F1
#
_entry.id   AF-A0A8S9JNY9-F1
#
_cell.length_a   1.000
_cell.length_b   1.000
_cell.length_c   1.000
_cell.angle_alpha   90.00
_cell.angle_beta   90.00
_cell.angle_gamma   90.00
#
_symmetry.space_group_name_H-M   'P 1'
#
loop_
_entity.id
_entity.type
_entity.pdbx_description
1 polymer ?
#
loop_
_entity_poly.entity_id
_entity_poly.type
_entity_poly.pdbx_seq_one_letter_code
_entity_poly.pdbx_strand_id
1 'polypeptide(L)'
;MLKSMSSSDDHLVSMIVSSTGKSHLRQIHAVLLRTSLIRSSDVFHHFLSRLALSLVPRDLDYSRRVFSQRSNPSVSHCNTMIRAFSVSETPGEGLRLFRSLRRKTFPPANPLSSSFALKCCIKSGDLLGGLQIHGKIFSDGFLSDSLLLTTLMDFYSTCENSAAACKVFDEIPKRDTVSYNVLISCFLRNKRTRDVLFLFDKMMKEVDGCVKPDGVTCLLALQACASLGALDFASELHNLDSEEEKGHALTYHSEKLAIAFGILMTPPGTTIRVTKNLRTCDDCHNFAKFVSRVYDRVVIVRDRSRFHQFKGGFCSCNDFW
;
A
#
# COMPACT_ATOMS: atom_id res chain seq x y z
N MET A 1 13.96 -13.31 42.70
CA MET A 1 13.92 -11.83 42.73
C MET A 1 13.67 -11.32 41.32
N LEU A 2 12.43 -11.48 40.85
CA LEU A 2 11.99 -11.22 39.46
C LEU A 2 10.73 -10.35 39.56
N LYS A 3 10.89 -9.03 39.44
CA LYS A 3 9.86 -8.04 39.06
C LYS A 3 10.40 -6.62 39.33
N SER A 4 11.07 -6.04 38.32
CA SER A 4 11.13 -4.57 38.14
C SER A 4 11.60 -4.12 36.74
N MET A 5 11.77 -5.01 35.75
CA MET A 5 12.37 -4.64 34.45
C MET A 5 11.39 -4.22 33.34
N SER A 6 10.07 -4.38 33.49
CA SER A 6 9.12 -4.11 32.38
C SER A 6 8.94 -2.61 32.08
N SER A 7 8.89 -1.76 33.11
CA SER A 7 8.63 -0.32 32.94
C SER A 7 9.78 0.42 32.24
N SER A 8 11.02 -0.05 32.41
CA SER A 8 12.21 0.59 31.83
C SER A 8 12.36 0.28 30.35
N ASP A 9 12.08 -0.97 29.95
CA ASP A 9 12.11 -1.40 28.56
C ASP A 9 11.00 -0.72 27.74
N ASP A 10 9.79 -0.58 28.30
CA ASP A 10 8.66 0.11 27.65
C ASP A 10 8.96 1.60 27.39
N HIS A 11 9.59 2.28 28.35
CA HIS A 11 10.00 3.67 28.18
C HIS A 11 11.07 3.84 27.08
N LEU A 12 12.06 2.94 27.05
CA LEU A 12 13.09 2.90 26.02
C LEU A 12 12.53 2.58 24.63
N VAL A 13 11.59 1.63 24.53
CA VAL A 13 10.88 1.33 23.27
C VAL A 13 10.10 2.56 22.79
N SER A 14 9.41 3.26 23.69
CA SER A 14 8.72 4.51 23.37
C SER A 14 9.68 5.60 22.84
N MET A 15 10.84 5.76 23.47
CA MET A 15 11.90 6.66 22.98
C MET A 15 12.41 6.27 21.59
N ILE A 16 12.63 4.97 21.35
CA ILE A 16 13.05 4.46 20.03
C ILE A 16 11.99 4.77 18.97
N VAL A 17 10.71 4.51 19.28
CA VAL A 17 9.59 4.72 18.35
C VAL A 17 9.40 6.20 18.03
N SER A 18 9.57 7.09 19.01
CA SER A 18 9.45 8.55 18.83
C SER A 18 10.65 9.21 18.13
N SER A 19 11.77 8.50 17.96
CA SER A 19 12.99 9.06 17.38
C SER A 19 12.85 9.41 15.90
N THR A 20 13.06 10.67 15.50
CA THR A 20 12.91 11.13 14.10
C THR A 20 14.23 11.32 13.34
N GLY A 21 15.37 11.35 14.04
CA GLY A 21 16.68 11.67 13.46
C GLY A 21 17.70 10.53 13.52
N LYS A 22 18.55 10.42 12.48
CA LYS A 22 19.66 9.44 12.41
C LYS A 22 20.69 9.63 13.53
N SER A 23 21.01 10.87 13.88
CA SER A 23 21.95 11.19 14.96
C SER A 23 21.44 10.67 16.30
N HIS A 24 20.16 10.91 16.60
CA HIS A 24 19.52 10.44 17.81
C HIS A 24 19.52 8.91 17.92
N LEU A 25 19.21 8.19 16.83
CA LEU A 25 19.28 6.72 16.84
C LEU A 25 20.70 6.16 16.97
N ARG A 26 21.74 6.88 16.50
CA ARG A 26 23.14 6.50 16.77
C ARG A 26 23.51 6.66 18.24
N GLN A 27 23.02 7.72 18.88
CA GLN A 27 23.18 7.91 20.34
C GLN A 27 22.45 6.81 21.11
N ILE A 28 21.20 6.52 20.75
CA ILE A 28 20.43 5.41 21.33
C ILE A 28 21.17 4.09 21.12
N HIS A 29 21.72 3.83 19.94
CA HIS A 29 22.51 2.62 19.71
C HIS A 29 23.72 2.52 20.65
N ALA A 30 24.46 3.61 20.84
CA ALA A 30 25.59 3.66 21.78
C ALA A 30 25.14 3.38 23.22
N VAL A 31 24.00 3.91 23.64
CA VAL A 31 23.40 3.62 24.94
C VAL A 31 23.02 2.14 25.04
N LEU A 32 22.31 1.59 24.05
CA LEU A 32 21.89 0.19 24.01
C LEU A 32 23.08 -0.80 24.05
N LEU A 33 24.20 -0.43 23.43
CA LEU A 33 25.45 -1.19 23.50
C LEU A 33 26.06 -1.13 24.90
N ARG A 34 26.16 0.08 25.49
CA ARG A 34 26.75 0.29 26.82
C ARG A 34 25.95 -0.39 27.92
N THR A 35 24.62 -0.38 27.82
CA THR A 35 23.71 -1.00 28.81
C THR A 35 23.43 -2.47 28.53
N SER A 36 23.95 -3.04 27.43
CA SER A 36 23.66 -4.40 26.96
C SER A 36 22.18 -4.69 26.64
N LEU A 37 21.30 -3.68 26.65
CA LEU A 37 19.87 -3.82 26.33
C LEU A 37 19.63 -4.21 24.88
N ILE A 38 20.60 -3.98 23.98
CA ILE A 38 20.57 -4.46 22.59
C ILE A 38 20.44 -6.00 22.48
N ARG A 39 20.76 -6.74 23.55
CA ARG A 39 20.61 -8.21 23.60
C ARG A 39 19.13 -8.63 23.67
N SER A 40 18.27 -7.81 24.28
CA SER A 40 16.83 -8.03 24.30
C SER A 40 16.29 -8.08 22.88
N SER A 41 15.53 -9.13 22.57
CA SER A 41 14.98 -9.32 21.21
C SER A 41 13.99 -8.22 20.87
N ASP A 42 13.14 -7.82 21.82
CA ASP A 42 12.07 -6.86 21.55
C ASP A 42 12.61 -5.45 21.36
N VAL A 43 13.51 -5.01 22.24
CA VAL A 43 14.22 -3.72 22.11
C VAL A 43 14.99 -3.66 20.79
N PHE A 44 15.68 -4.74 20.43
CA PHE A 44 16.38 -4.83 19.16
C PHE A 44 15.44 -4.78 17.95
N HIS A 45 14.29 -5.46 18.01
CA HIS A 45 13.30 -5.43 16.95
C HIS A 45 12.76 -4.01 16.71
N HIS A 46 12.36 -3.30 17.78
CA HIS A 46 11.88 -1.92 17.68
C HIS A 46 12.97 -0.97 17.16
N PHE A 47 14.20 -1.11 17.66
CA PHE A 47 15.34 -0.33 17.21
C PHE A 47 15.64 -0.55 15.72
N LEU A 48 15.73 -1.82 15.30
CA LEU A 48 16.00 -2.18 13.92
C LEU A 48 14.87 -1.75 12.98
N SER A 49 13.61 -1.90 13.41
CA SER A 49 12.43 -1.48 12.64
C SER A 49 12.44 0.02 12.39
N ARG A 50 12.70 0.82 13.45
CA ARG A 50 12.79 2.27 13.31
C ARG A 50 13.91 2.68 12.36
N LEU A 51 15.08 2.04 12.51
CA LEU A 51 16.26 2.34 11.73
C LEU A 51 16.10 1.99 10.24
N ALA A 52 15.54 0.82 9.94
CA ALA A 52 15.46 0.28 8.58
C ALA A 52 14.22 0.76 7.80
N LEU A 53 13.10 1.06 8.50
CA LEU A 53 11.81 1.32 7.84
C LEU A 53 11.31 2.75 8.00
N SER A 54 11.57 3.42 9.13
CA SER A 54 10.87 4.67 9.47
C SER A 54 11.64 5.96 9.19
N LEU A 55 12.97 5.93 9.09
CA LEU A 55 13.76 7.13 8.84
C LEU A 55 13.85 7.47 7.36
N VAL A 56 13.80 8.76 7.02
CA VAL A 56 14.03 9.26 5.66
C VAL A 56 15.19 10.27 5.67
N PRO A 57 16.22 10.12 4.83
CA PRO A 57 16.48 8.98 3.94
C PRO A 57 16.92 7.73 4.71
N ARG A 58 16.50 6.52 4.28
CA ARG A 58 16.87 5.26 4.95
C ARG A 58 18.39 5.01 4.86
N ASP A 59 19.03 4.63 5.97
CA ASP A 59 20.44 4.21 6.02
C ASP A 59 20.51 2.68 6.17
N LEU A 60 20.29 1.98 5.04
CA LEU A 60 20.25 0.52 5.03
C LEU A 60 21.61 -0.12 5.23
N ASP A 61 22.69 0.58 4.90
CA ASP A 61 24.05 0.11 5.18
C ASP A 61 24.31 0.06 6.68
N TYR A 62 23.92 1.11 7.42
CA TYR A 62 24.00 1.09 8.87
C TYR A 62 23.08 0.03 9.47
N SER A 63 21.84 -0.07 8.98
CA SER A 63 20.88 -1.10 9.42
C SER A 63 21.44 -2.52 9.25
N ARG A 64 22.08 -2.79 8.10
CA ARG A 64 22.72 -4.08 7.80
C ARG A 64 23.90 -4.36 8.73
N ARG A 65 24.74 -3.36 9.02
CA ARG A 65 25.85 -3.51 9.98
C ARG A 65 25.33 -3.86 11.38
N VAL A 66 24.34 -3.12 11.87
CA VAL A 66 23.69 -3.39 13.18
C VAL A 66 23.09 -4.80 13.20
N PHE A 67 22.39 -5.19 12.13
CA PHE A 67 21.83 -6.54 12.01
C PHE A 67 22.90 -7.63 12.05
N SER A 68 24.01 -7.45 11.33
CA SER A 68 25.10 -8.44 11.25
C SER A 68 25.87 -8.65 12.56
N GLN A 69 25.82 -7.69 13.48
CA GLN A 69 26.44 -7.81 14.80
C GLN A 69 25.65 -8.76 15.73
N ARG A 70 24.40 -9.10 15.39
CA ARG A 70 23.58 -10.02 16.19
C ARG A 70 23.84 -11.47 15.76
N SER A 71 24.37 -12.28 16.68
CA SER A 71 24.67 -13.69 16.42
C SER A 71 23.43 -14.58 16.27
N ASN A 72 22.31 -14.24 16.91
CA ASN A 72 21.07 -15.01 16.86
C ASN A 72 19.86 -14.09 16.52
N PRO A 73 19.64 -13.78 15.23
CA PRO A 73 18.48 -12.99 14.81
C PRO A 73 17.21 -13.85 14.80
N SER A 74 16.10 -13.29 15.29
CA SER A 74 14.78 -13.90 15.17
C SER A 74 14.24 -13.75 13.74
N VAL A 75 13.18 -14.50 13.42
CA VAL A 75 12.48 -14.35 12.12
C VAL A 75 11.96 -12.93 11.95
N SER A 76 11.49 -12.29 13.03
CA SER A 76 11.00 -10.91 12.98
C SER A 76 12.11 -9.92 12.63
N HIS A 77 13.33 -10.11 13.12
CA HIS A 77 14.48 -9.28 12.73
C HIS A 77 14.82 -9.46 11.26
N CYS A 78 14.81 -10.70 10.77
CA CYS A 78 15.06 -11.00 9.37
C CYS A 78 13.96 -10.39 8.47
N ASN A 79 12.69 -10.55 8.84
CA ASN A 79 11.54 -10.00 8.12
C ASN A 79 11.59 -8.47 8.05
N THR A 80 12.01 -7.79 9.13
CA THR A 80 12.24 -6.33 9.12
C THR A 80 13.26 -5.94 8.06
N MET A 81 14.39 -6.65 7.97
CA MET A 81 15.43 -6.37 6.98
C MET A 81 14.98 -6.70 5.56
N ILE A 82 14.37 -7.86 5.33
CA ILE A 82 13.85 -8.26 4.00
C ILE A 82 12.81 -7.24 3.53
N ARG A 83 11.88 -6.83 4.40
CA ARG A 83 10.92 -5.76 4.11
C ARG A 83 11.61 -4.44 3.77
N ALA A 84 12.65 -4.07 4.49
CA ALA A 84 13.37 -2.83 4.25
C ALA A 84 14.07 -2.83 2.88
N PHE A 85 14.62 -3.98 2.47
CA PHE A 85 15.19 -4.16 1.13
C PHE A 85 14.13 -4.22 0.02
N SER A 86 12.92 -4.75 0.30
CA SER A 86 11.86 -4.84 -0.71
C SER A 86 11.33 -3.48 -1.18
N VAL A 87 11.58 -2.43 -0.40
CA VAL A 87 11.19 -1.04 -0.69
C VAL A 87 12.40 -0.14 -0.98
N SER A 88 13.60 -0.71 -1.09
CA SER A 88 14.83 0.01 -1.41
C SER A 88 15.23 -0.19 -2.88
N GLU A 89 16.32 0.46 -3.28
CA GLU A 89 16.96 0.23 -4.58
C GLU A 89 17.87 -1.01 -4.60
N THR A 90 17.88 -1.81 -3.53
CA THR A 90 18.72 -3.01 -3.37
C THR A 90 17.92 -4.27 -2.98
N PRO A 91 16.83 -4.62 -3.71
CA PRO A 91 15.98 -5.78 -3.39
C PRO A 91 16.72 -7.12 -3.41
N GLY A 92 17.82 -7.21 -4.17
CA GLY A 92 18.67 -8.40 -4.24
C GLY A 92 19.28 -8.80 -2.90
N GLU A 93 19.59 -7.85 -2.01
CA GLU A 93 20.08 -8.14 -0.66
C GLU A 93 18.99 -8.80 0.19
N GLY A 94 17.74 -8.36 0.04
CA GLY A 94 16.58 -8.99 0.69
C GLY A 94 16.40 -10.45 0.28
N LEU A 95 16.57 -10.76 -1.01
CA LEU A 95 16.51 -12.13 -1.52
C LEU A 95 17.66 -13.00 -1.01
N ARG A 96 18.88 -12.45 -0.92
CA ARG A 96 20.01 -13.19 -0.32
C ARG A 96 19.76 -13.52 1.15
N LEU A 97 19.23 -12.56 1.92
CA LEU A 97 18.87 -12.78 3.32
C LEU A 97 17.76 -13.82 3.44
N PHE A 98 16.71 -13.76 2.62
CA PHE A 98 15.66 -14.78 2.58
C PHE A 98 16.22 -16.18 2.30
N ARG A 99 17.14 -16.32 1.33
CA ARG A 99 17.80 -17.61 1.04
C ARG A 99 18.61 -18.13 2.23
N SER A 100 19.22 -17.24 3.03
CA SER A 100 19.93 -17.67 4.24
C SER A 100 19.04 -18.25 5.34
N LEU A 101 17.73 -17.96 5.33
CA LEU A 101 16.75 -18.59 6.24
C LEU A 101 16.58 -20.10 6.00
N ARG A 102 17.15 -20.64 4.91
CA ARG A 102 17.22 -22.10 4.67
C ARG A 102 18.32 -22.78 5.49
N ARG A 103 19.31 -22.02 5.99
CA ARG A 103 20.43 -22.56 6.77
C ARG A 103 19.96 -22.81 8.20
N LYS A 104 20.40 -23.94 8.80
CA LYS A 104 20.07 -24.29 10.20
C LYS A 104 20.48 -23.23 11.25
N THR A 105 21.40 -22.34 10.89
CA THR A 105 21.85 -21.22 11.73
C THR A 105 20.82 -20.09 11.83
N PHE A 106 19.79 -20.08 10.99
CA PHE A 106 18.72 -19.09 10.99
C PHE A 106 17.38 -19.73 11.37
N PRO A 107 16.46 -18.95 11.95
CA PRO A 107 15.09 -19.40 12.15
C PRO A 107 14.41 -19.67 10.79
N PRO A 108 13.52 -20.68 10.72
CA PRO A 108 12.84 -21.04 9.48
C PRO A 108 11.94 -19.90 9.01
N ALA A 109 11.86 -19.71 7.69
CA ALA A 109 10.97 -18.73 7.08
C ALA A 109 9.49 -19.01 7.42
N ASN A 110 8.69 -17.95 7.48
CA ASN A 110 7.24 -18.01 7.64
C ASN A 110 6.51 -17.34 6.45
N PRO A 111 5.17 -17.36 6.38
CA PRO A 111 4.44 -16.74 5.27
C PRO A 111 4.85 -15.29 5.02
N LEU A 112 5.03 -14.49 6.08
CA LEU A 112 5.47 -13.10 5.97
C LEU A 112 6.87 -12.95 5.35
N SER A 113 7.81 -13.85 5.69
CA SER A 113 9.13 -13.88 5.05
C SER A 113 9.01 -14.05 3.54
N SER A 114 8.15 -14.97 3.10
CA SER A 114 7.89 -15.24 1.68
C SER A 114 7.21 -14.06 0.99
N SER A 115 6.25 -13.39 1.65
CA SER A 115 5.60 -12.19 1.13
C SER A 115 6.61 -11.06 0.88
N PHE A 116 7.53 -10.79 1.83
CA PHE A 116 8.54 -9.76 1.62
C PHE A 116 9.57 -10.15 0.55
N ALA A 117 9.92 -11.44 0.44
CA ALA A 117 10.78 -11.92 -0.64
C ALA A 117 10.11 -11.77 -2.02
N LEU A 118 8.81 -12.08 -2.15
CA LEU A 118 8.05 -11.81 -3.37
C LEU A 118 8.04 -10.30 -3.70
N LYS A 119 7.89 -9.42 -2.72
CA LYS A 119 7.98 -7.97 -2.93
C LYS A 119 9.35 -7.53 -3.46
N CYS A 120 10.45 -8.18 -3.05
CA CYS A 120 11.75 -7.95 -3.67
C CYS A 120 11.76 -8.36 -5.15
N CYS A 121 11.17 -9.50 -5.51
CA CYS A 121 11.04 -9.94 -6.91
C CYS A 121 10.17 -8.98 -7.73
N ILE A 122 9.05 -8.50 -7.18
CA ILE A 122 8.20 -7.48 -7.82
C ILE A 122 9.01 -6.21 -8.14
N LYS A 123 9.74 -5.68 -7.16
CA LYS A 123 10.55 -4.46 -7.32
C LYS A 123 11.70 -4.62 -8.33
N SER A 124 12.24 -5.84 -8.48
CA SER A 124 13.35 -6.13 -9.39
C SER A 124 12.96 -6.76 -10.72
N GLY A 125 11.68 -7.10 -10.92
CA GLY A 125 11.22 -7.86 -12.09
C GLY A 125 11.76 -9.30 -12.17
N ASP A 126 12.20 -9.90 -11.05
CA ASP A 126 12.84 -11.22 -11.03
C ASP A 126 11.80 -12.36 -11.07
N LEU A 127 11.35 -12.70 -12.28
CA LEU A 127 10.40 -13.79 -12.52
C LEU A 127 10.92 -15.14 -12.02
N LEU A 128 12.18 -15.48 -12.31
CA LEU A 128 12.76 -16.77 -11.90
C LEU A 128 12.86 -16.89 -10.38
N GLY A 129 13.30 -15.84 -9.70
CA GLY A 129 13.33 -15.78 -8.24
C GLY A 129 11.95 -15.93 -7.62
N GLY A 130 10.93 -15.27 -8.18
CA GLY A 130 9.57 -15.39 -7.66
C GLY A 130 8.95 -16.77 -7.90
N LEU A 131 9.24 -17.44 -9.02
CA LEU A 131 8.83 -18.83 -9.25
C LEU A 131 9.49 -19.79 -8.25
N GLN A 132 10.76 -19.59 -7.90
CA GLN A 132 11.43 -20.37 -6.86
C GLN A 132 10.78 -20.15 -5.48
N ILE A 133 10.38 -18.91 -5.17
CA ILE A 133 9.67 -18.60 -3.92
C ILE A 133 8.29 -19.24 -3.92
N HIS A 134 7.56 -19.23 -5.05
CA HIS A 134 6.27 -19.93 -5.15
C HIS A 134 6.42 -21.44 -4.90
N GLY A 135 7.40 -22.11 -5.52
CA GLY A 135 7.68 -23.52 -5.22
C GLY A 135 7.99 -23.75 -3.73
N LYS A 136 8.66 -22.81 -3.07
CA LYS A 136 8.92 -22.84 -1.62
C LYS A 136 7.64 -22.69 -0.80
N ILE A 137 6.77 -21.74 -1.16
CA ILE A 137 5.46 -21.51 -0.52
C ILE A 137 4.62 -22.79 -0.54
N PHE A 138 4.58 -23.49 -1.68
CA PHE A 138 3.92 -24.78 -1.81
C PHE A 138 4.55 -25.82 -0.88
N SER A 139 5.88 -25.97 -0.92
CA SER A 139 6.59 -26.98 -0.10
C SER A 139 6.47 -26.75 1.41
N ASP A 140 6.29 -25.49 1.84
CA ASP A 140 6.14 -25.13 3.24
C ASP A 140 4.69 -25.24 3.74
N GLY A 141 3.73 -25.54 2.85
CA GLY A 141 2.31 -25.61 3.18
C GLY A 141 1.67 -24.25 3.47
N PHE A 142 2.21 -23.16 2.92
CA PHE A 142 1.71 -21.80 3.19
C PHE A 142 0.54 -21.35 2.29
N LEU A 143 -0.05 -22.26 1.52
CA LEU A 143 -1.18 -21.96 0.63
C LEU A 143 -2.47 -21.61 1.37
N SER A 144 -2.56 -21.85 2.68
CA SER A 144 -3.72 -21.42 3.48
C SER A 144 -3.69 -19.92 3.84
N ASP A 145 -2.57 -19.22 3.61
CA ASP A 145 -2.41 -17.81 4.00
C ASP A 145 -2.89 -16.87 2.87
N SER A 146 -4.10 -16.32 3.02
CA SER A 146 -4.72 -15.42 2.02
C SER A 146 -3.87 -14.18 1.73
N LEU A 147 -3.15 -13.62 2.72
CA LEU A 147 -2.33 -12.41 2.54
C LEU A 147 -1.09 -12.69 1.70
N LEU A 148 -0.45 -13.84 1.92
CA LEU A 148 0.65 -14.33 1.11
C LEU A 148 0.20 -14.62 -0.32
N LEU A 149 -0.93 -15.31 -0.50
CA LEU A 149 -1.47 -15.58 -1.84
C LEU A 149 -1.85 -14.31 -2.58
N THR A 150 -2.38 -13.30 -1.89
CA THR A 150 -2.62 -11.96 -2.46
C THR A 150 -1.32 -11.32 -2.94
N THR A 151 -0.22 -11.48 -2.19
CA THR A 151 1.11 -10.99 -2.61
C THR A 151 1.66 -11.79 -3.81
N LEU A 152 1.46 -13.10 -3.84
CA LEU A 152 1.84 -13.97 -4.96
C LEU A 152 1.07 -13.64 -6.24
N MET A 153 -0.20 -13.30 -6.11
CA MET A 153 -1.02 -12.81 -7.21
C MET A 153 -0.50 -11.48 -7.77
N ASP A 154 -0.13 -10.51 -6.91
CA ASP A 154 0.48 -9.24 -7.36
C ASP A 154 1.84 -9.47 -8.06
N PHE A 155 2.61 -10.46 -7.62
CA PHE A 155 3.83 -10.89 -8.31
C PHE A 155 3.54 -11.36 -9.75
N TYR A 156 2.63 -12.31 -9.92
CA TYR A 156 2.28 -12.78 -11.26
C TYR A 156 1.68 -11.68 -12.14
N SER A 157 0.90 -10.80 -11.53
CA SER A 157 0.36 -9.63 -12.23
C SER A 157 1.44 -8.69 -12.76
N THR A 158 2.45 -8.37 -11.93
CA THR A 158 3.55 -7.48 -12.31
C THR A 158 4.47 -8.12 -13.36
N CYS A 159 4.56 -9.44 -13.40
CA CYS A 159 5.26 -10.19 -14.44
C CYS A 159 4.40 -10.46 -15.70
N GLU A 160 3.32 -9.71 -15.91
CA GLU A 160 2.40 -9.81 -17.06
C GLU A 160 1.74 -11.20 -17.25
N ASN A 161 1.83 -12.08 -16.25
CA ASN A 161 1.24 -13.41 -16.30
C ASN A 161 -0.16 -13.40 -15.66
N SER A 162 -1.10 -12.74 -16.35
CA SER A 162 -2.48 -12.61 -15.86
C SER A 162 -3.18 -13.96 -15.66
N ALA A 163 -2.85 -14.98 -16.47
CA ALA A 163 -3.42 -16.33 -16.32
C ALA A 163 -3.01 -16.98 -14.99
N ALA A 164 -1.74 -16.88 -14.60
CA ALA A 164 -1.28 -17.36 -13.30
C ALA A 164 -1.88 -16.55 -12.14
N ALA A 165 -2.01 -15.24 -12.29
CA ALA A 165 -2.66 -14.39 -11.28
C ALA A 165 -4.12 -14.81 -11.03
N CYS A 166 -4.89 -15.11 -12.09
CA CYS A 166 -6.26 -15.63 -11.95
C CYS A 166 -6.28 -16.99 -11.23
N LYS A 167 -5.38 -17.91 -11.56
CA LYS A 167 -5.29 -19.21 -10.87
C LYS A 167 -5.01 -19.05 -9.37
N VAL A 168 -4.08 -18.18 -9.01
CA VAL A 168 -3.81 -17.90 -7.59
C VAL A 168 -5.04 -17.33 -6.91
N PHE A 169 -5.79 -16.43 -7.55
CA PHE A 169 -7.05 -15.92 -7.03
C PHE A 169 -8.10 -17.02 -6.79
N ASP A 170 -8.20 -17.97 -7.72
CA ASP A 170 -9.09 -19.13 -7.60
C ASP A 170 -8.68 -20.06 -6.44
N GLU A 171 -7.40 -20.07 -6.07
CA GLU A 171 -6.84 -20.87 -4.97
C GLU A 171 -6.91 -20.18 -3.59
N ILE A 172 -7.22 -18.86 -3.51
CA ILE A 172 -7.32 -18.14 -2.22
C ILE A 172 -8.50 -18.72 -1.40
N PRO A 173 -8.26 -19.29 -0.19
CA PRO A 173 -9.29 -19.96 0.59
C PRO A 173 -10.43 -19.04 1.04
N LYS A 174 -10.05 -17.83 1.48
CA LYS A 174 -11.00 -16.77 1.85
C LYS A 174 -10.60 -15.50 1.11
N ARG A 175 -11.38 -15.18 0.08
CA ARG A 175 -11.25 -13.93 -0.67
C ARG A 175 -11.84 -12.81 0.16
N ASP A 176 -11.13 -11.70 0.20
CA ASP A 176 -11.56 -10.45 0.80
C ASP A 176 -11.50 -9.32 -0.24
N THR A 177 -12.01 -8.15 0.12
CA THR A 177 -12.01 -6.97 -0.76
C THR A 177 -10.60 -6.63 -1.26
N VAL A 178 -9.56 -6.88 -0.46
CA VAL A 178 -8.16 -6.66 -0.86
C VAL A 178 -7.74 -7.59 -1.99
N SER A 179 -8.03 -8.89 -1.90
CA SER A 179 -7.73 -9.86 -2.96
C SER A 179 -8.44 -9.50 -4.29
N TYR A 180 -9.70 -9.05 -4.23
CA TYR A 180 -10.41 -8.52 -5.39
C TYR A 180 -9.74 -7.27 -5.97
N ASN A 181 -9.41 -6.29 -5.12
CA ASN A 181 -8.76 -5.04 -5.53
C ASN A 181 -7.41 -5.28 -6.22
N VAL A 182 -6.63 -6.26 -5.75
CA VAL A 182 -5.35 -6.64 -6.39
C VAL A 182 -5.59 -7.27 -7.76
N LEU A 183 -6.58 -8.16 -7.93
CA LEU A 183 -6.88 -8.76 -9.23
C LEU A 183 -7.48 -7.75 -10.21
N ILE A 184 -8.34 -6.84 -9.74
CA ILE A 184 -8.85 -5.74 -10.56
C ILE A 184 -7.69 -4.85 -11.03
N SER A 185 -6.79 -4.47 -10.13
CA SER A 185 -5.58 -3.70 -10.46
C SER A 185 -4.69 -4.43 -11.47
N CYS A 186 -4.60 -5.76 -11.36
CA CYS A 186 -3.92 -6.61 -12.34
C CYS A 186 -4.53 -6.47 -13.74
N PHE A 187 -5.85 -6.57 -13.86
CA PHE A 187 -6.51 -6.43 -15.15
C PHE A 187 -6.36 -5.03 -15.75
N LEU A 188 -6.45 -3.97 -14.94
CA LEU A 188 -6.20 -2.60 -15.38
C LEU A 188 -4.78 -2.42 -15.95
N ARG A 189 -3.75 -2.88 -15.22
CA ARG A 189 -2.34 -2.80 -15.67
C ARG A 189 -2.13 -3.56 -16.97
N ASN A 190 -2.75 -4.73 -17.10
CA ASN A 190 -2.62 -5.60 -18.28
C ASN A 190 -3.60 -5.24 -19.41
N LYS A 191 -4.25 -4.07 -19.36
CA LYS A 191 -5.23 -3.57 -20.36
C LYS A 191 -6.41 -4.52 -20.61
N ARG A 192 -6.71 -5.38 -19.64
CA ARG A 192 -7.82 -6.35 -19.65
C ARG A 192 -9.09 -5.72 -19.05
N THR A 193 -9.43 -4.53 -19.54
CA THR A 193 -10.42 -3.66 -18.88
C THR A 193 -11.83 -4.24 -18.82
N ARG A 194 -12.22 -5.10 -19.77
CA ARG A 194 -13.50 -5.80 -19.74
C ARG A 194 -13.59 -6.81 -18.60
N ASP A 195 -12.47 -7.45 -18.27
CA ASP A 195 -12.41 -8.44 -17.17
C ASP A 195 -12.55 -7.76 -15.80
N VAL A 196 -12.20 -6.47 -15.69
CA VAL A 196 -12.48 -5.66 -14.50
C VAL A 196 -13.99 -5.56 -14.25
N LEU A 197 -14.76 -5.20 -15.28
CA LEU A 197 -16.22 -5.05 -15.14
C LEU A 197 -16.89 -6.38 -14.84
N PHE A 198 -16.44 -7.45 -15.48
CA PHE A 198 -16.91 -8.81 -15.18
C PHE A 198 -16.60 -9.23 -13.74
N LEU A 199 -15.38 -8.97 -13.27
CA LEU A 199 -14.99 -9.31 -11.90
C LEU A 199 -15.75 -8.48 -10.86
N PHE A 200 -15.99 -7.21 -11.15
CA PHE A 200 -16.80 -6.32 -10.32
C PHE A 200 -18.26 -6.81 -10.24
N ASP A 201 -18.86 -7.14 -11.38
CA ASP A 201 -20.22 -7.71 -11.44
C ASP A 201 -20.31 -9.06 -10.69
N LYS A 202 -19.29 -9.91 -10.83
CA LYS A 202 -19.19 -11.15 -10.06
C LYS A 202 -19.16 -10.87 -8.56
N MET A 203 -18.35 -9.91 -8.11
CA MET A 203 -18.27 -9.49 -6.71
C MET A 203 -19.62 -8.99 -6.17
N MET A 204 -20.36 -8.22 -6.98
CA MET A 204 -21.71 -7.74 -6.64
C MET A 204 -22.75 -8.86 -6.53
N LYS A 205 -22.58 -9.95 -7.29
CA LYS A 205 -23.52 -11.07 -7.37
C LYS A 205 -23.18 -12.24 -6.45
N GLU A 206 -22.08 -12.18 -5.68
CA GLU A 206 -21.74 -13.27 -4.75
C GLU A 206 -22.81 -13.41 -3.65
N VAL A 207 -23.42 -14.60 -3.61
CA VAL A 207 -24.71 -14.93 -2.98
C VAL A 207 -24.72 -14.72 -1.45
N ASP A 208 -23.55 -14.73 -0.80
CA ASP A 208 -23.46 -14.63 0.66
C ASP A 208 -23.24 -13.20 1.18
N GLY A 209 -23.09 -12.20 0.30
CA GLY A 209 -22.87 -10.80 0.69
C GLY A 209 -21.62 -10.55 1.56
N CYS A 210 -20.73 -11.54 1.67
CA CYS A 210 -19.60 -11.53 2.61
C CYS A 210 -18.52 -10.53 2.21
N VAL A 211 -18.42 -10.21 0.91
CA VAL A 211 -17.39 -9.32 0.37
C VAL A 211 -18.08 -8.23 -0.47
N LYS A 212 -18.25 -7.04 0.12
CA LYS A 212 -18.77 -5.87 -0.58
C LYS A 212 -17.62 -5.07 -1.21
N PRO A 213 -17.84 -4.42 -2.37
CA PRO A 213 -16.94 -3.41 -2.91
C PRO A 213 -16.67 -2.33 -1.86
N ASP A 214 -15.40 -1.96 -1.70
CA ASP A 214 -15.04 -0.74 -0.98
C ASP A 214 -14.81 0.39 -1.98
N GLY A 215 -14.58 1.60 -1.47
CA GLY A 215 -14.34 2.73 -2.35
C GLY A 215 -13.13 2.54 -3.29
N VAL A 216 -12.11 1.76 -2.88
CA VAL A 216 -10.98 1.43 -3.77
C VAL A 216 -11.45 0.54 -4.92
N THR A 217 -12.30 -0.45 -4.64
CA THR A 217 -12.94 -1.28 -5.67
C THR A 217 -13.70 -0.42 -6.68
N CYS A 218 -14.53 0.51 -6.19
CA CYS A 218 -15.31 1.42 -7.04
C CYS A 218 -14.40 2.32 -7.90
N LEU A 219 -13.33 2.87 -7.32
CA LEU A 219 -12.35 3.69 -8.06
C LEU A 219 -11.72 2.91 -9.23
N LEU A 220 -11.32 1.67 -8.98
CA LEU A 220 -10.72 0.83 -10.01
C LEU A 220 -11.74 0.46 -11.11
N ALA A 221 -13.00 0.20 -10.74
CA ALA A 221 -14.07 -0.02 -11.71
C ALA A 221 -14.36 1.23 -12.57
N LEU A 222 -14.35 2.43 -11.97
CA LEU A 222 -14.47 3.68 -12.72
C LEU A 222 -13.30 3.91 -13.67
N GLN A 223 -12.07 3.62 -13.24
CA GLN A 223 -10.90 3.69 -14.10
C GLN A 223 -11.04 2.76 -15.31
N ALA A 224 -11.63 1.58 -15.11
CA ALA A 224 -11.94 0.66 -16.21
C ALA A 224 -13.01 1.25 -17.15
N CYS A 225 -14.09 1.80 -16.61
CA CYS A 225 -15.15 2.43 -17.41
C CYS A 225 -14.63 3.60 -18.25
N ALA A 226 -13.82 4.47 -17.63
CA ALA A 226 -13.14 5.57 -18.29
C ALA A 226 -12.27 5.10 -19.47
N SER A 227 -11.53 4.01 -19.28
CA SER A 227 -10.68 3.43 -20.32
C SER A 227 -11.46 2.76 -21.46
N LEU A 228 -12.71 2.35 -21.22
CA LEU A 228 -13.61 1.73 -22.21
C LEU A 228 -14.59 2.72 -22.85
N GLY A 229 -14.71 3.95 -22.33
CA GLY A 229 -15.78 4.87 -22.71
C GLY A 229 -17.18 4.42 -22.27
N ALA A 230 -17.28 3.53 -21.27
CA ALA A 230 -18.53 2.94 -20.80
C ALA A 230 -19.22 3.87 -19.77
N LEU A 231 -19.85 4.95 -20.26
CA LEU A 231 -20.48 5.97 -19.42
C LEU A 231 -21.70 5.46 -18.63
N ASP A 232 -22.44 4.50 -19.18
CA ASP A 232 -23.66 3.98 -18.55
C ASP A 232 -23.34 3.19 -17.26
N PHE A 233 -22.29 2.37 -17.27
CA PHE A 233 -21.84 1.61 -16.09
C PHE A 233 -21.25 2.52 -15.00
N ALA A 234 -20.56 3.60 -15.39
CA ALA A 234 -20.05 4.59 -14.45
C ALA A 234 -21.18 5.34 -13.70
N SER A 235 -22.33 5.56 -14.38
CA SER A 235 -23.53 6.15 -13.79
C SER A 235 -24.17 5.22 -12.75
N GLU A 236 -24.24 3.91 -13.05
CA GLU A 236 -24.79 2.91 -12.13
C GLU A 236 -23.93 2.77 -10.86
N LEU A 237 -22.61 2.76 -11.01
CA LEU A 237 -21.68 2.69 -9.88
C LEU A 237 -21.77 3.93 -8.96
N HIS A 238 -21.99 5.11 -9.54
CA HIS A 238 -22.18 6.35 -8.78
C HIS A 238 -23.43 6.27 -7.86
N ASN A 239 -24.42 5.44 -8.20
CA ASN A 239 -25.65 5.28 -7.41
C ASN A 239 -25.51 4.19 -6.32
N LEU A 240 -24.52 3.31 -6.40
CA LEU A 240 -24.31 2.24 -5.41
C LEU A 240 -23.67 2.76 -4.11
N ASP A 241 -22.89 3.84 -4.17
CA ASP A 241 -22.24 4.46 -3.00
C ASP A 241 -23.16 5.40 -2.19
N SER A 242 -24.40 5.66 -2.64
CA SER A 242 -25.26 6.70 -2.03
C SER A 242 -26.15 6.24 -0.87
N GLU A 243 -26.35 4.92 -0.69
CA GLU A 243 -27.43 4.43 0.18
C GLU A 243 -26.98 3.77 1.51
N GLU A 244 -25.72 3.38 1.74
CA GLU A 244 -25.37 2.65 3.00
C GLU A 244 -24.28 3.22 3.92
N GLU A 245 -23.43 4.19 3.54
CA GLU A 245 -22.39 4.69 4.47
C GLU A 245 -22.11 6.21 4.38
N LYS A 246 -23.08 7.03 4.80
CA LYS A 246 -22.88 8.49 4.97
C LYS A 246 -21.93 8.89 6.12
N GLY A 247 -21.39 7.94 6.89
CA GLY A 247 -20.57 8.21 8.07
C GLY A 247 -19.06 8.24 7.86
N HIS A 248 -18.52 7.52 6.86
CA HIS A 248 -17.07 7.36 6.69
C HIS A 248 -16.55 7.55 5.25
N ALA A 249 -17.43 7.76 4.28
CA ALA A 249 -17.11 7.95 2.86
C ALA A 249 -16.64 9.39 2.49
N LEU A 250 -15.80 10.02 3.32
CA LEU A 250 -15.23 11.35 3.04
C LEU A 250 -14.13 11.34 1.96
N THR A 251 -13.81 10.20 1.36
CA THR A 251 -12.74 10.07 0.34
C THR A 251 -13.23 10.04 -1.12
N TYR A 252 -14.55 9.92 -1.36
CA TYR A 252 -15.11 9.84 -2.71
C TYR A 252 -16.11 10.95 -2.94
N HIS A 253 -15.58 12.11 -3.29
CA HIS A 253 -16.39 13.16 -3.84
C HIS A 253 -16.24 13.16 -5.35
N SER A 254 -17.36 13.08 -6.06
CA SER A 254 -17.44 13.07 -7.52
C SER A 254 -16.74 14.28 -8.17
N GLU A 255 -16.56 15.38 -7.43
CA GLU A 255 -15.74 16.52 -7.87
C GLU A 255 -14.27 16.17 -8.05
N LYS A 256 -13.67 15.41 -7.12
CA LYS A 256 -12.25 15.06 -7.18
C LYS A 256 -11.98 14.19 -8.41
N LEU A 257 -12.87 13.25 -8.68
CA LEU A 257 -12.82 12.38 -9.84
C LEU A 257 -13.02 13.16 -11.14
N ALA A 258 -14.02 14.04 -11.20
CA ALA A 258 -14.26 14.89 -12.36
C ALA A 258 -13.05 15.80 -12.66
N ILE A 259 -12.44 16.37 -11.62
CA ILE A 259 -11.22 17.17 -11.75
C ILE A 259 -10.05 16.31 -12.22
N ALA A 260 -9.81 15.14 -11.60
CA ALA A 260 -8.72 14.24 -11.98
C ALA A 260 -8.85 13.73 -13.43
N PHE A 261 -10.06 13.36 -13.85
CA PHE A 261 -10.35 12.97 -15.22
C PHE A 261 -10.10 14.13 -16.19
N GLY A 262 -10.55 15.34 -15.83
CA GLY A 262 -10.26 16.56 -16.58
C GLY A 262 -8.75 16.79 -16.74
N ILE A 263 -7.94 16.51 -15.71
CA ILE A 263 -6.48 16.62 -15.80
C ILE A 263 -5.91 15.66 -16.85
N LEU A 264 -6.30 14.39 -16.77
CA LEU A 264 -5.77 13.30 -17.58
C LEU A 264 -6.17 13.40 -19.05
N MET A 265 -7.38 13.88 -19.33
CA MET A 265 -8.01 13.77 -20.64
C MET A 265 -8.01 15.07 -21.46
N THR A 266 -7.50 16.17 -20.91
CA THR A 266 -7.47 17.46 -21.62
C THR A 266 -6.04 18.03 -21.73
N PRO A 267 -5.68 18.75 -22.82
CA PRO A 267 -4.33 19.28 -23.02
C PRO A 267 -3.92 20.30 -21.95
N PRO A 268 -2.66 20.30 -21.46
CA PRO A 268 -2.18 21.22 -20.42
C PRO A 268 -2.64 22.67 -20.61
N GLY A 269 -3.00 23.35 -19.51
CA GLY A 269 -3.56 24.70 -19.55
C GLY A 269 -5.07 24.79 -19.83
N THR A 270 -5.72 23.72 -20.32
CA THR A 270 -7.19 23.68 -20.45
C THR A 270 -7.89 23.89 -19.10
N THR A 271 -8.87 24.79 -19.07
CA THR A 271 -9.72 25.05 -17.88
C THR A 271 -10.65 23.87 -17.62
N ILE A 272 -10.61 23.32 -16.41
CA ILE A 272 -11.46 22.23 -15.97
C ILE A 272 -12.74 22.83 -15.34
N ARG A 273 -13.91 22.39 -15.81
CA ARG A 273 -15.21 22.86 -15.29
C ARG A 273 -16.01 21.69 -14.73
N VAL A 274 -16.43 21.80 -13.49
CA VAL A 274 -17.21 20.78 -12.77
C VAL A 274 -18.46 21.44 -12.20
N THR A 275 -19.62 20.83 -12.43
CA THR A 275 -20.90 21.27 -11.84
C THR A 275 -21.43 20.17 -10.93
N LYS A 276 -21.84 20.53 -9.71
CA LYS A 276 -22.45 19.62 -8.74
C LYS A 276 -23.75 20.20 -8.17
N ASN A 277 -24.64 19.29 -7.76
CA ASN A 277 -25.95 19.64 -7.17
C ASN A 277 -25.92 19.75 -5.63
N LEU A 278 -24.77 19.45 -5.00
CA LEU A 278 -24.56 19.52 -3.55
C LEU A 278 -23.60 20.68 -3.21
N ARG A 279 -23.41 21.04 -1.94
CA ARG A 279 -22.37 22.02 -1.52
C ARG A 279 -20.98 21.37 -1.60
N THR A 280 -19.96 22.14 -1.97
CA THR A 280 -18.57 21.67 -1.96
C THR A 280 -18.11 21.46 -0.51
N CYS A 281 -17.58 20.28 -0.18
CA CYS A 281 -17.00 20.01 1.14
C CYS A 281 -15.55 20.54 1.21
N ASP A 282 -15.01 20.61 2.43
CA ASP A 282 -13.68 21.18 2.65
C ASP A 282 -12.57 20.41 1.97
N ASP A 283 -12.70 19.08 1.92
CA ASP A 283 -11.72 18.20 1.31
C ASP A 283 -11.68 18.35 -0.23
N CYS A 284 -12.84 18.50 -0.88
CA CYS A 284 -12.92 18.84 -2.31
C CYS A 284 -12.38 20.21 -2.62
N HIS A 285 -12.70 21.18 -1.77
CA HIS A 285 -12.26 22.54 -1.92
C HIS A 285 -10.72 22.62 -1.86
N ASN A 286 -10.12 21.95 -0.87
CA ASN A 286 -8.66 21.87 -0.73
C ASN A 286 -8.00 21.07 -1.87
N PHE A 287 -8.65 20.00 -2.35
CA PHE A 287 -8.16 19.25 -3.49
C PHE A 287 -8.13 20.09 -4.76
N ALA A 288 -9.18 20.86 -5.05
CA ALA A 288 -9.24 21.74 -6.22
C ALA A 288 -8.17 22.85 -6.17
N LYS A 289 -7.90 23.41 -4.98
CA LYS A 289 -6.76 24.30 -4.76
C LYS A 289 -5.44 23.62 -5.08
N PHE A 290 -5.19 22.45 -4.49
CA PHE A 290 -3.96 21.69 -4.71
C PHE A 290 -3.72 21.42 -6.19
N VAL A 291 -4.75 20.92 -6.89
CA VAL A 291 -4.70 20.68 -8.34
C VAL A 291 -4.36 21.96 -9.11
N SER A 292 -5.03 23.08 -8.80
CA SER A 292 -4.80 24.34 -9.51
C SER A 292 -3.37 24.87 -9.35
N ARG A 293 -2.71 24.55 -8.24
CA ARG A 293 -1.33 24.93 -7.96
C ARG A 293 -0.33 23.99 -8.63
N VAL A 294 -0.54 22.69 -8.53
CA VAL A 294 0.42 21.68 -9.00
C VAL A 294 0.44 21.56 -10.52
N TYR A 295 -0.74 21.63 -11.14
CA TYR A 295 -0.89 21.45 -12.58
C TYR A 295 -1.01 22.77 -13.36
N ASP A 296 -0.82 23.91 -12.68
CA ASP A 296 -0.96 25.27 -13.22
C ASP A 296 -2.20 25.45 -14.11
N ARG A 297 -3.36 25.10 -13.54
CA ARG A 297 -4.63 25.04 -14.26
C ARG A 297 -5.73 25.74 -13.50
N VAL A 298 -6.61 26.39 -14.25
CA VAL A 298 -7.83 26.96 -13.69
C VAL A 298 -8.86 25.85 -13.54
N VAL A 299 -9.36 25.65 -12.33
CA VAL A 299 -10.47 24.74 -12.04
C VAL A 299 -11.67 25.58 -11.62
N ILE A 300 -12.82 25.35 -12.24
CA ILE A 300 -14.08 26.02 -11.89
C ILE A 300 -15.03 24.95 -11.36
N VAL A 301 -15.44 25.09 -10.10
CA VAL A 301 -16.45 24.22 -9.48
C VAL A 301 -17.70 25.06 -9.21
N ARG A 302 -18.80 24.73 -9.87
CA ARG A 302 -20.12 25.26 -9.54
C ARG A 302 -20.81 24.29 -8.61
N ASP A 303 -21.21 24.75 -7.43
CA ASP A 303 -21.97 23.97 -6.48
C ASP A 303 -23.36 24.57 -6.25
N ARG A 304 -24.18 23.97 -5.38
CA ARG A 304 -25.55 24.48 -5.10
C ARG A 304 -25.56 25.88 -4.49
N SER A 305 -24.52 26.24 -3.76
CA SER A 305 -24.43 27.51 -3.04
C SER A 305 -23.83 28.63 -3.89
N ARG A 306 -22.82 28.34 -4.73
CA ARG A 306 -22.07 29.35 -5.49
C ARG A 306 -21.07 28.76 -6.49
N PHE A 307 -20.29 29.65 -7.09
CA PHE A 307 -19.16 29.35 -7.96
C PHE A 307 -17.83 29.50 -7.21
N HIS A 308 -16.96 28.53 -7.41
CA HIS A 308 -15.59 28.51 -6.91
C HIS A 308 -14.64 28.48 -8.10
N GLN A 309 -13.76 29.48 -8.19
CA GLN A 309 -12.70 29.50 -9.19
C GLN A 309 -11.37 29.30 -8.48
N PHE A 310 -10.69 28.20 -8.80
CA PHE A 310 -9.39 27.84 -8.24
C PHE A 310 -8.28 28.15 -9.24
N LYS A 311 -7.29 28.94 -8.81
CA LYS A 311 -6.12 29.29 -9.61
C LYS A 311 -4.90 29.46 -8.70
N GLY A 312 -3.79 28.78 -9.02
CA GLY A 312 -2.53 28.93 -8.28
C GLY A 312 -2.61 28.53 -6.80
N GLY A 313 -3.54 27.67 -6.41
CA GLY A 313 -3.74 27.27 -5.01
C GLY A 313 -4.74 28.10 -4.22
N PHE A 314 -5.34 29.12 -4.82
CA PHE A 314 -6.32 29.99 -4.18
C PHE A 314 -7.71 29.75 -4.77
N CYS A 315 -8.74 29.89 -3.95
CA CYS A 315 -10.13 29.91 -4.40
C CYS A 315 -10.67 31.34 -4.38
N SER A 316 -11.53 31.69 -5.34
CA SER A 316 -12.25 32.97 -5.42
C SER A 316 -13.06 33.32 -4.18
N CYS A 317 -13.28 32.35 -3.28
CA CYS A 317 -14.08 32.58 -2.09
C CYS A 317 -13.30 32.87 -0.79
N ASN A 318 -11.97 32.96 -0.89
CA ASN A 318 -11.08 33.29 0.21
C ASN A 318 -11.35 32.50 1.51
N ASP A 319 -11.73 31.26 1.37
CA ASP A 319 -11.98 30.32 2.44
C ASP A 319 -13.21 30.51 3.35
N PHE A 320 -14.15 31.35 2.93
CA PHE A 320 -15.45 31.49 3.58
C PHE A 320 -16.53 30.80 2.74
N TRP A 321 -16.68 29.46 2.80
CA TRP A 321 -17.62 28.67 1.96
C TRP A 321 -18.67 27.84 2.66
#